data_AF-A0A4R1V736-F1
#
_entry.id   AF-A0A4R1V736-F1
#
_cell.length_a   1.000
_cell.length_b   1.000
_cell.length_c   1.000
_cell.angle_alpha   90.00
_cell.angle_beta   90.00
_cell.angle_gamma   90.00
#
_symmetry.space_group_name_H-M   'P 1'
#
loop_
_entity.id
_entity.type
_entity.pdbx_description
1 polymer ?
#
loop_
_entity_poly.entity_id
_entity_poly.type
_entity_poly.pdbx_seq_one_letter_code
_entity_poly.pdbx_strand_id
1 'polypeptide(L)'
;MTEKLREHRQSLNDHEAMADAQAGCVPCKLCGGRAVITDAGAGAGYYVRCENSGAFRSAEGCMVSDQRLGGWAYNVMDWWNRLHSFPTPAADEVEAVARAIYAVGCAPDEEWERAHPRTQMTYLEKARAAIAAMQARSAEPAPVSREIAEWNAALDAGCSQDAAIARVRALPAEPAGEEPVAWMYKTHLGQSLTSTFRRTHYDGFPVTDETPLYARPATPTNPERLVEAGFRPMSEWDSRDRTVLLLVDYSDGCHALDDAQFAITIGHNNDHNVGEDEGKGWEFAGWCWSHDHYVQGEGMPVGWMPLPHHLAEAFAAPSECASAPNGRHQVDTSMESGPNNCFHCEAPMPSSSAPLKGGA
;
A
#
# COMPACT_ATOMS: atom_id res chain seq x y z
N MET A 1 2.60 2.11 27.95
CA MET A 1 3.82 1.54 28.57
C MET A 1 4.02 2.24 29.91
N THR A 2 4.40 1.56 30.99
CA THR A 2 4.54 2.21 32.30
C THR A 2 5.79 3.11 32.33
N GLU A 3 5.75 4.25 33.01
CA GLU A 3 6.88 5.20 33.15
C GLU A 3 8.19 4.53 33.60
N LYS A 4 8.09 3.55 34.50
CA LYS A 4 9.23 2.71 34.93
C LYS A 4 9.92 1.95 33.79
N LEU A 5 9.16 1.51 32.78
CA LEU A 5 9.72 0.80 31.63
C LEU A 5 10.47 1.77 30.70
N ARG A 6 10.04 3.04 30.64
CA ARG A 6 10.71 4.09 29.85
C ARG A 6 12.04 4.46 30.46
N GLU A 7 12.04 4.76 31.76
CA GLU A 7 13.26 5.05 32.52
C GLU A 7 14.26 3.88 32.42
N HIS A 8 13.76 2.65 32.50
CA HIS A 8 14.58 1.46 32.29
C HIS A 8 15.22 1.46 30.90
N ARG A 9 14.44 1.60 29.82
CA ARG A 9 14.96 1.55 28.44
C ARG A 9 15.93 2.68 28.10
N GLN A 10 15.72 3.87 28.66
CA GLN A 10 16.64 5.02 28.51
C GLN A 10 17.96 4.82 29.27
N SER A 11 17.96 3.97 30.30
CA SER A 11 19.16 3.64 31.07
C SER A 11 20.02 2.53 30.44
N LEU A 12 19.51 1.83 29.42
CA LEU A 12 20.21 0.75 28.76
C LEU A 12 21.28 1.29 27.80
N ASN A 13 22.45 0.65 27.77
CA ASN A 13 23.40 0.88 26.68
C ASN A 13 22.93 0.22 25.37
N ASP A 14 23.58 0.52 24.24
CA ASP A 14 23.16 0.05 22.92
C ASP A 14 22.99 -1.48 22.83
N HIS A 15 23.89 -2.24 23.46
CA HIS A 15 23.84 -3.70 23.48
C HIS A 15 22.67 -4.21 24.32
N GLU A 16 22.43 -3.61 25.48
CA GLU A 16 21.30 -3.97 26.35
C GLU A 16 19.96 -3.57 25.72
N ALA A 17 19.87 -2.41 25.08
CA ALA A 17 18.69 -1.95 24.36
C ALA A 17 18.37 -2.86 23.18
N MET A 18 19.39 -3.35 22.46
CA MET A 18 19.22 -4.34 21.40
C MET A 18 18.68 -5.66 21.97
N ALA A 19 19.22 -6.15 23.08
CA ALA A 19 18.75 -7.38 23.72
C ALA A 19 17.30 -7.24 24.24
N ASP A 20 16.93 -6.09 24.83
CA ASP A 20 15.54 -5.80 25.24
C ASP A 20 14.60 -5.74 24.03
N ALA A 21 15.01 -5.07 22.96
CA ALA A 21 14.25 -5.00 21.71
C ALA A 21 14.03 -6.40 21.11
N GLN A 22 15.05 -7.25 21.09
CA GLN A 22 14.91 -8.64 20.64
C GLN A 22 13.96 -9.46 21.52
N ALA A 23 13.98 -9.25 22.83
CA ALA A 23 13.06 -9.92 23.75
C ALA A 23 11.61 -9.45 23.57
N GLY A 24 11.41 -8.21 23.10
CA GLY A 24 10.10 -7.65 22.76
C GLY A 24 9.56 -8.05 21.39
N CYS A 25 10.35 -8.72 20.56
CA CYS A 25 9.90 -9.21 19.26
C CYS A 25 9.00 -10.45 19.41
N VAL A 26 7.87 -10.47 18.68
CA VAL A 26 7.02 -11.66 18.55
C VAL A 26 7.76 -12.76 17.75
N PRO A 27 7.47 -14.05 17.99
CA PRO A 27 8.05 -15.13 17.18
C PRO A 27 7.73 -14.97 15.70
N CYS A 28 8.68 -15.35 14.83
CA CYS A 28 8.48 -15.33 13.39
C CYS A 28 7.27 -16.19 13.01
N LYS A 29 6.32 -15.60 12.27
CA LYS A 29 5.07 -16.27 11.87
C LYS A 29 5.28 -17.53 11.03
N LEU A 30 6.40 -17.62 10.31
CA LEU A 30 6.63 -18.68 9.33
C LEU A 30 7.21 -19.95 9.96
N CYS A 31 8.07 -19.80 10.97
CA CYS A 31 8.77 -20.94 11.57
C CYS A 31 8.80 -20.93 13.10
N GLY A 32 8.22 -19.93 13.76
CA GLY A 32 8.26 -19.75 15.21
C GLY A 32 9.62 -19.31 15.78
N GLY A 33 10.63 -19.06 14.93
CA GLY A 33 11.95 -18.63 15.36
C GLY A 33 11.96 -17.20 15.89
N ARG A 34 12.82 -16.92 16.86
CA ARG A 34 12.99 -15.59 17.47
C ARG A 34 13.63 -14.59 16.50
N ALA A 35 13.37 -13.30 16.72
CA ALA A 35 14.07 -12.24 16.02
C ALA A 35 15.51 -12.10 16.54
N VAL A 36 16.44 -11.97 15.60
CA VAL A 36 17.84 -11.68 15.86
C VAL A 36 18.13 -10.30 15.31
N ILE A 37 18.32 -9.32 16.19
CA ILE A 37 18.75 -7.96 15.84
C ILE A 37 20.27 -7.93 16.02
N THR A 38 20.97 -7.41 15.01
CA THR A 38 22.43 -7.27 15.03
C THR A 38 22.81 -5.86 14.61
N ASP A 39 23.76 -5.25 15.32
CA ASP A 39 24.36 -3.98 14.93
C ASP A 39 25.03 -4.09 13.55
N ALA A 40 24.72 -3.15 12.65
CA ALA A 40 25.31 -3.07 11.32
C ALA A 40 26.66 -2.32 11.32
N GLY A 41 27.08 -1.78 12.46
CA GLY A 41 28.29 -0.98 12.63
C GLY A 41 27.99 0.51 12.83
N ALA A 42 29.03 1.27 13.18
CA ALA A 42 28.93 2.69 13.49
C ALA A 42 28.28 3.49 12.35
N GLY A 43 27.11 4.08 12.62
CA GLY A 43 26.33 4.85 11.64
C GLY A 43 25.58 4.01 10.59
N ALA A 44 25.64 2.68 10.69
CA ALA A 44 25.03 1.78 9.72
C ALA A 44 23.62 1.31 10.12
N GLY A 45 23.20 1.48 11.38
CA GLY A 45 21.88 1.07 11.86
C GLY A 45 21.86 -0.38 12.32
N TYR A 46 20.77 -1.11 12.09
CA TYR A 46 20.60 -2.49 12.54
C TYR A 46 20.10 -3.41 11.43
N TYR A 47 20.48 -4.67 11.51
CA TYR A 47 19.88 -5.77 10.78
C TYR A 47 18.92 -6.53 11.69
N VAL A 48 17.82 -7.04 11.13
CA VAL A 48 16.94 -8.00 11.81
C VAL A 48 16.72 -9.22 10.93
N ARG A 49 16.80 -10.40 11.53
CA ARG A 49 16.55 -11.67 10.85
C ARG A 49 15.86 -12.67 11.77
N CYS A 50 15.24 -13.70 11.21
CA CYS A 50 14.80 -14.84 12.01
C CYS A 50 16.01 -15.71 12.42
N GLU A 51 16.05 -16.22 13.66
CA GLU A 51 17.10 -17.14 14.12
C GLU A 51 17.20 -18.42 13.26
N ASN A 52 16.09 -18.82 12.64
CA ASN A 52 16.01 -19.99 11.77
C ASN A 52 16.27 -19.67 10.29
N SER A 53 16.62 -18.42 9.93
CA SER A 53 16.75 -18.01 8.52
C SER A 53 17.75 -18.86 7.73
N GLY A 54 18.82 -19.35 8.37
CA GLY A 54 19.82 -20.23 7.75
C GLY A 54 19.33 -21.63 7.40
N ALA A 55 18.18 -22.06 7.93
CA ALA A 55 17.54 -23.34 7.57
C ALA A 55 16.65 -23.22 6.32
N PHE A 56 16.36 -21.99 5.87
CA PHE A 56 15.59 -21.72 4.67
C PHE A 56 16.54 -21.35 3.53
N ARG A 57 16.16 -21.69 2.29
CA ARG A 57 16.86 -21.13 1.13
C ARG A 57 16.74 -19.61 1.20
N SER A 58 17.79 -18.90 0.77
CA SER A 58 18.00 -17.44 0.90
C SER A 58 16.95 -16.54 0.24
N ALA A 59 15.87 -17.10 -0.29
CA ALA A 59 14.57 -16.50 -0.54
C ALA A 59 13.63 -17.73 -0.64
N GLU A 60 12.60 -17.93 0.18
CA GLU A 60 11.25 -17.36 0.03
C GLU A 60 10.39 -17.62 1.30
N GLY A 61 10.93 -18.23 2.35
CA GLY A 61 10.13 -18.81 3.44
C GLY A 61 10.26 -18.14 4.80
N CYS A 62 11.23 -17.25 5.00
CA CYS A 62 11.45 -16.57 6.27
C CYS A 62 12.13 -15.22 5.99
N MET A 63 11.35 -14.15 5.81
CA MET A 63 11.88 -12.76 5.75
C MET A 63 12.66 -12.48 7.05
N VAL A 64 13.84 -11.85 7.10
CA VAL A 64 14.62 -11.01 6.18
C VAL A 64 16.07 -11.52 6.21
N SER A 65 16.75 -11.57 5.06
CA SER A 65 18.22 -11.54 5.01
C SER A 65 18.67 -10.14 4.61
N ASP A 66 19.43 -9.50 5.50
CA ASP A 66 20.33 -8.37 5.25
C ASP A 66 19.73 -7.02 4.80
N GLN A 67 18.41 -6.80 4.93
CA GLN A 67 17.89 -5.43 4.76
C GLN A 67 18.34 -4.54 5.92
N ARG A 68 19.04 -3.47 5.56
CA ARG A 68 19.49 -2.42 6.46
C ARG A 68 18.29 -1.57 6.87
N LEU A 69 18.01 -1.52 8.16
CA LEU A 69 16.97 -0.64 8.70
C LEU A 69 17.64 0.55 9.39
N GLY A 70 17.31 1.75 8.93
CA GLY A 70 17.69 2.99 9.61
C GLY A 70 16.88 3.17 10.90
N GLY A 71 17.52 3.63 11.97
CA GLY A 71 16.85 3.95 13.24
C GLY A 71 17.41 3.18 14.44
N TRP A 72 16.74 3.32 15.60
CA TRP A 72 17.08 2.64 16.85
C TRP A 72 16.52 1.20 16.88
N ALA A 73 17.10 0.32 17.70
CA ALA A 73 16.70 -1.10 17.81
C ALA A 73 15.19 -1.32 18.06
N TYR A 74 14.52 -0.39 18.77
CA TYR A 74 13.08 -0.47 19.01
C TYR A 74 12.22 -0.15 17.77
N ASN A 75 12.70 0.67 16.84
CA ASN A 75 12.01 0.89 15.56
C ASN A 75 12.02 -0.39 14.72
N VAL A 76 13.14 -1.12 14.78
CA VAL A 76 13.31 -2.42 14.12
C VAL A 76 12.41 -3.48 14.77
N MET A 77 12.31 -3.50 16.11
CA MET A 77 11.36 -4.36 16.83
C MET A 77 9.90 -4.05 16.46
N ASP A 78 9.48 -2.78 16.42
CA ASP A 78 8.12 -2.41 16.06
C ASP A 78 7.80 -2.81 14.61
N TRP A 79 8.73 -2.57 13.68
CA TRP A 79 8.61 -3.03 12.30
C TRP A 79 8.45 -4.56 12.21
N TRP A 80 9.32 -5.31 12.89
CA TRP A 80 9.22 -6.77 12.98
C TRP A 80 7.87 -7.22 13.53
N ASN A 81 7.44 -6.58 14.62
CA ASN A 81 6.18 -6.88 15.25
C ASN A 81 5.03 -6.60 14.28
N ARG A 82 4.97 -5.46 13.58
CA ARG A 82 3.92 -5.20 12.57
C ARG A 82 3.88 -6.29 11.49
N LEU A 83 5.04 -6.70 10.98
CA LEU A 83 5.13 -7.74 9.95
C LEU A 83 4.60 -9.09 10.44
N HIS A 84 4.81 -9.41 11.73
CA HIS A 84 4.48 -10.71 12.31
C HIS A 84 3.25 -10.71 13.22
N SER A 85 2.68 -9.56 13.54
CA SER A 85 1.54 -9.39 14.46
C SER A 85 0.21 -9.15 13.76
N PHE A 86 0.16 -9.04 12.42
CA PHE A 86 -1.11 -9.03 11.68
C PHE A 86 -2.00 -10.15 12.24
N PRO A 87 -3.20 -9.79 12.76
CA PRO A 87 -4.01 -10.74 13.50
C PRO A 87 -4.19 -11.95 12.59
N THR A 88 -3.71 -13.09 13.07
CA THR A 88 -4.08 -14.33 12.42
C THR A 88 -5.59 -14.36 12.53
N PRO A 89 -6.34 -14.44 11.40
CA PRO A 89 -7.79 -14.46 11.46
C PRO A 89 -8.21 -15.51 12.47
N ALA A 90 -9.19 -15.16 13.30
CA ALA A 90 -9.60 -16.02 14.38
C ALA A 90 -10.03 -17.38 13.79
N ALA A 91 -9.83 -18.47 14.53
CA ALA A 91 -10.00 -19.81 13.99
C ALA A 91 -11.42 -20.04 13.44
N ASP A 92 -12.41 -19.41 14.07
CA ASP A 92 -13.82 -19.35 13.67
C ASP A 92 -14.05 -18.55 12.37
N GLU A 93 -13.35 -17.43 12.17
CA GLU A 93 -13.40 -16.68 10.89
C GLU A 93 -12.87 -17.51 9.73
N VAL A 94 -11.75 -18.21 9.95
CA VAL A 94 -11.16 -19.10 8.94
C VAL A 94 -12.11 -20.26 8.64
N GLU A 95 -12.72 -20.85 9.67
CA GLU A 95 -13.69 -21.93 9.50
C GLU A 95 -14.96 -21.48 8.77
N ALA A 96 -15.49 -20.30 9.08
CA ALA A 96 -16.65 -19.74 8.41
C ALA A 96 -16.40 -19.52 6.90
N VAL A 97 -15.23 -18.96 6.54
CA VAL A 97 -14.84 -18.78 5.13
C VAL A 97 -14.61 -20.14 4.46
N ALA A 98 -14.01 -21.11 5.15
CA ALA A 98 -13.79 -22.45 4.60
C ALA A 98 -15.11 -23.17 4.29
N ARG A 99 -16.10 -23.06 5.20
CA ARG A 99 -17.47 -23.57 5.00
C ARG A 99 -18.16 -22.92 3.80
N ALA A 100 -18.00 -21.61 3.63
CA ALA A 100 -18.54 -20.88 2.49
C ALA A 100 -17.91 -21.34 1.16
N ILE A 101 -16.58 -21.49 1.11
CA ILE A 101 -15.88 -22.01 -0.08
C ILE A 101 -16.29 -23.46 -0.37
N TYR A 102 -16.47 -24.29 0.66
CA TYR A 102 -16.94 -25.67 0.53
C TYR A 102 -18.34 -25.73 -0.07
N ALA A 103 -19.29 -24.94 0.44
CA ALA A 103 -20.68 -24.92 0.00
C ALA A 103 -20.84 -24.53 -1.49
N VAL A 104 -19.94 -23.70 -2.02
CA VAL A 104 -19.95 -23.31 -3.45
C VAL A 104 -19.42 -24.43 -4.35
N GLY A 105 -18.49 -25.25 -3.85
CA GLY A 105 -17.80 -26.27 -4.65
C GLY A 105 -18.38 -27.68 -4.55
N CYS A 106 -19.24 -27.96 -3.58
CA CYS A 106 -19.80 -29.28 -3.30
C CYS A 106 -21.32 -29.33 -3.50
N ALA A 107 -21.88 -30.53 -3.62
CA ALA A 107 -23.32 -30.72 -3.73
C ALA A 107 -24.03 -30.20 -2.46
N PRO A 108 -25.19 -29.54 -2.57
CA PRO A 108 -25.88 -28.87 -1.47
C PRO A 108 -26.27 -29.79 -0.29
N ASP A 109 -26.22 -31.11 -0.48
CA ASP A 109 -26.61 -32.11 0.53
C ASP A 109 -25.42 -32.66 1.36
N GLU A 110 -24.18 -32.26 1.05
CA GLU A 110 -23.00 -32.63 1.87
C GLU A 110 -22.76 -31.62 2.99
N GLU A 111 -23.04 -32.03 4.22
CA GLU A 111 -22.67 -31.27 5.42
C GLU A 111 -21.15 -31.23 5.61
N TRP A 112 -20.62 -30.04 5.89
CA TRP A 112 -19.21 -29.80 6.21
C TRP A 112 -18.70 -30.73 7.32
N GLU A 113 -19.52 -31.01 8.32
CA GLU A 113 -19.23 -31.89 9.45
C GLU A 113 -18.96 -33.35 9.02
N ARG A 114 -19.50 -33.76 7.86
CA ARG A 114 -19.29 -35.10 7.29
C ARG A 114 -18.12 -35.15 6.31
N ALA A 115 -17.58 -34.00 5.92
CA ALA A 115 -16.42 -33.95 5.05
C ALA A 115 -15.21 -34.61 5.73
N HIS A 116 -14.44 -35.38 4.96
CA HIS A 116 -13.24 -36.03 5.47
C HIS A 116 -12.25 -34.97 6.03
N PRO A 117 -11.54 -35.20 7.15
CA PRO A 117 -10.64 -34.20 7.75
C PRO A 117 -9.60 -33.62 6.79
N ARG A 118 -9.10 -34.44 5.87
CA ARG A 118 -8.17 -33.99 4.82
C ARG A 118 -8.81 -32.95 3.89
N THR A 119 -10.08 -33.14 3.54
CA THR A 119 -10.85 -32.19 2.75
C THR A 119 -11.06 -30.91 3.54
N GLN A 120 -11.50 -30.98 4.80
CA GLN A 120 -11.65 -29.81 5.67
C GLN A 120 -10.36 -28.99 5.75
N MET A 121 -9.21 -29.64 5.95
CA MET A 121 -7.90 -28.98 5.96
C MET A 121 -7.60 -28.23 4.65
N THR A 122 -7.86 -28.83 3.49
CA THR A 122 -7.66 -28.16 2.19
C THR A 122 -8.52 -26.90 2.04
N TYR A 123 -9.77 -26.92 2.51
CA TYR A 123 -10.64 -25.73 2.46
C TYR A 123 -10.25 -24.67 3.49
N LEU A 124 -9.76 -25.06 4.67
CA LEU A 124 -9.19 -24.13 5.65
C LEU A 124 -7.94 -23.41 5.10
N GLU A 125 -7.08 -24.12 4.35
CA GLU A 125 -5.93 -23.50 3.68
C GLU A 125 -6.37 -22.50 2.59
N LYS A 126 -7.37 -22.85 1.78
CA LYS A 126 -7.97 -21.95 0.79
C LYS A 126 -8.59 -20.70 1.45
N ALA A 127 -9.26 -20.88 2.58
CA ALA A 127 -9.85 -19.78 3.34
C ALA A 127 -8.80 -18.80 3.86
N ARG A 128 -7.69 -19.30 4.42
CA ARG A 128 -6.56 -18.46 4.85
C ARG A 128 -5.97 -17.67 3.69
N ALA A 129 -5.78 -18.30 2.54
CA ALA A 129 -5.28 -17.62 1.34
C ALA A 129 -6.25 -16.55 0.83
N ALA A 130 -7.56 -16.82 0.86
CA ALA A 130 -8.58 -15.86 0.45
C ALA A 130 -8.65 -14.64 1.38
N ILE A 131 -8.60 -14.85 2.70
CA ILE A 131 -8.57 -13.77 3.70
C ILE A 131 -7.32 -12.90 3.51
N ALA A 132 -6.15 -13.52 3.34
CA ALA A 132 -4.91 -12.78 3.07
C ALA A 132 -4.99 -11.95 1.78
N ALA A 133 -5.56 -12.50 0.70
CA ALA A 133 -5.75 -11.78 -0.55
C ALA A 133 -6.78 -10.63 -0.46
N MET A 134 -7.81 -10.77 0.37
CA MET A 134 -8.75 -9.67 0.66
C MET A 134 -8.10 -8.55 1.46
N GLN A 135 -7.33 -8.91 2.49
CA GLN A 135 -6.58 -7.94 3.30
C GLN A 135 -5.55 -7.18 2.46
N ALA A 136 -4.90 -7.85 1.50
CA ALA A 136 -4.00 -7.20 0.55
C ALA A 136 -4.72 -6.23 -0.40
N ARG A 137 -5.90 -6.61 -0.93
CA ARG A 137 -6.68 -5.76 -1.86
C ARG A 137 -7.33 -4.55 -1.19
N SER A 138 -7.65 -4.62 0.09
CA SER A 138 -8.15 -3.46 0.84
C SER A 138 -7.14 -2.31 0.93
N ALA A 139 -5.89 -2.52 0.48
CA ALA A 139 -4.85 -1.51 0.38
C ALA A 139 -4.74 -0.86 -1.02
N GLU A 140 -5.55 -1.27 -2.02
CA GLU A 140 -5.57 -0.66 -3.35
C GLU A 140 -6.55 0.53 -3.43
N PRO A 141 -6.25 1.59 -4.21
CA PRO A 141 -7.13 2.74 -4.36
C PRO A 141 -8.43 2.39 -5.12
N ALA A 142 -9.53 3.08 -4.77
CA ALA A 142 -10.87 2.90 -5.32
C ALA A 142 -10.98 3.17 -6.84
N PRO A 143 -11.96 2.58 -7.56
CA PRO A 143 -12.11 2.72 -9.01
C PRO A 143 -12.36 4.18 -9.46
N VAL A 144 -11.81 4.52 -10.63
CA VAL A 144 -11.80 5.88 -11.21
C VAL A 144 -13.21 6.26 -11.72
N SER A 145 -13.53 7.56 -11.69
CA SER A 145 -14.85 8.17 -12.01
C SER A 145 -15.51 7.71 -13.32
N ARG A 146 -14.74 7.36 -14.37
CA ARG A 146 -15.27 6.84 -15.64
C ARG A 146 -15.93 5.47 -15.51
N GLU A 147 -15.38 4.59 -14.67
CA GLU A 147 -15.92 3.25 -14.43
C GLU A 147 -17.23 3.33 -13.63
N ILE A 148 -17.33 4.31 -12.72
CA ILE A 148 -18.56 4.62 -11.99
C ILE A 148 -19.64 5.19 -12.94
N ALA A 149 -19.26 6.08 -13.86
CA ALA A 149 -20.20 6.66 -14.82
C ALA A 149 -20.79 5.61 -15.79
N GLU A 150 -19.96 4.70 -16.30
CA GLU A 150 -20.40 3.62 -17.20
C GLU A 150 -21.21 2.54 -16.45
N TRP A 151 -20.86 2.27 -15.19
CA TRP A 151 -21.66 1.41 -14.33
C TRP A 151 -23.07 2.00 -14.12
N ASN A 152 -23.15 3.28 -13.75
CA ASN A 152 -24.43 3.95 -13.53
C ASN A 152 -25.26 4.02 -14.82
N ALA A 153 -24.64 4.35 -15.96
CA ALA A 153 -25.32 4.36 -17.25
C ALA A 153 -25.87 2.99 -17.67
N ALA A 154 -25.18 1.89 -17.30
CA ALA A 154 -25.66 0.55 -17.55
C ALA A 154 -26.85 0.17 -16.65
N LEU A 155 -26.80 0.55 -15.38
CA LEU A 155 -27.93 0.34 -14.45
C LEU A 155 -29.16 1.16 -14.86
N ASP A 156 -28.98 2.42 -15.26
CA ASP A 156 -30.05 3.30 -15.74
C ASP A 156 -30.69 2.79 -17.04
N ALA A 157 -29.93 2.04 -17.85
CA ALA A 157 -30.44 1.33 -19.03
C ALA A 157 -31.19 0.02 -18.69
N GLY A 158 -31.39 -0.28 -17.41
CA GLY A 158 -32.08 -1.49 -16.95
C GLY A 158 -31.24 -2.77 -17.06
N CYS A 159 -29.92 -2.67 -17.23
CA CYS A 159 -29.06 -3.86 -17.20
C CYS A 159 -29.04 -4.46 -15.78
N SER A 160 -28.97 -5.80 -15.71
CA SER A 160 -28.67 -6.46 -14.44
C SER A 160 -27.27 -6.05 -13.96
N GLN A 161 -27.04 -6.15 -12.66
CA GLN A 161 -25.74 -5.83 -12.06
C GLN A 161 -24.60 -6.61 -12.71
N ASP A 162 -24.80 -7.90 -13.05
CA ASP A 162 -23.81 -8.71 -13.75
C ASP A 162 -23.52 -8.21 -15.17
N ALA A 163 -24.54 -7.74 -15.89
CA ALA A 163 -24.39 -7.17 -17.22
C ALA A 163 -23.68 -5.81 -17.18
N ALA A 164 -23.94 -4.99 -16.15
CA ALA A 164 -23.23 -3.74 -15.93
C ALA A 164 -21.75 -3.97 -15.60
N ILE A 165 -21.44 -4.95 -14.75
CA ILE A 165 -20.06 -5.36 -14.43
C ILE A 165 -19.35 -5.88 -15.68
N ALA A 166 -20.00 -6.73 -16.49
CA ALA A 166 -19.44 -7.23 -17.74
C ALA A 166 -19.15 -6.09 -18.73
N ARG A 167 -20.01 -5.07 -18.79
CA ARG A 167 -19.85 -3.91 -19.66
C ARG A 167 -18.69 -3.02 -19.25
N VAL A 168 -18.55 -2.70 -17.96
CA VAL A 168 -17.40 -1.94 -17.44
C VAL A 168 -16.09 -2.69 -17.70
N ARG A 169 -16.08 -4.01 -17.51
CA ARG A 169 -14.92 -4.88 -17.80
C ARG A 169 -14.58 -5.00 -19.28
N ALA A 170 -15.55 -4.76 -20.17
CA ALA A 170 -15.35 -4.81 -21.61
C ALA A 170 -14.85 -3.48 -22.20
N LEU A 171 -14.76 -2.41 -21.41
CA LEU A 171 -14.20 -1.14 -21.87
C LEU A 171 -12.71 -1.33 -22.15
N PRO A 172 -12.23 -1.09 -23.38
CA PRO A 172 -10.81 -1.13 -23.66
C PRO A 172 -10.12 -0.05 -22.81
N ALA A 173 -9.01 -0.43 -22.18
CA ALA A 173 -8.07 0.53 -21.65
C ALA A 173 -7.49 1.28 -22.85
N GLU A 174 -7.91 2.51 -23.10
CA GLU A 174 -7.28 3.36 -24.10
C GLU A 174 -6.16 4.19 -23.44
N PRO A 175 -4.88 3.92 -23.77
CA PRO A 175 -3.84 4.92 -23.70
C PRO A 175 -3.53 5.48 -25.09
N ALA A 176 -3.30 6.79 -25.14
CA ALA A 176 -2.87 7.49 -26.34
C ALA A 176 -1.37 7.24 -26.55
N GLY A 177 -1.02 6.44 -27.56
CA GLY A 177 0.35 6.39 -28.12
C GLY A 177 1.26 5.27 -27.63
N GLU A 178 0.82 4.36 -26.75
CA GLU A 178 1.64 3.24 -26.30
C GLU A 178 1.50 2.00 -27.20
N GLU A 179 2.59 1.25 -27.37
CA GLU A 179 2.55 -0.07 -27.99
C GLU A 179 1.93 -1.10 -27.02
N PRO A 180 1.01 -1.96 -27.47
CA PRO A 180 0.41 -2.99 -26.61
C PRO A 180 1.47 -3.95 -26.06
N VAL A 181 1.47 -4.21 -24.76
CA VAL A 181 2.37 -5.20 -24.12
C VAL A 181 2.01 -6.63 -24.51
N ALA A 182 0.76 -6.84 -24.93
CA ALA A 182 0.27 -8.07 -25.51
C ALA A 182 -0.94 -7.82 -26.39
N TRP A 183 -1.34 -8.84 -27.13
CA TRP A 183 -2.53 -8.87 -27.95
C TRP A 183 -3.33 -10.12 -27.57
N MET A 184 -4.64 -9.94 -27.42
CA MET A 184 -5.59 -11.03 -27.31
C MET A 184 -6.24 -11.25 -28.67
N TYR A 185 -6.37 -12.51 -29.05
CA TYR A 185 -6.92 -12.94 -30.33
C TYR A 185 -8.06 -13.90 -30.12
N LYS A 186 -9.12 -13.80 -30.92
CA LYS A 186 -10.07 -14.92 -31.09
C LYS A 186 -9.74 -15.70 -32.35
N THR A 187 -9.59 -17.01 -32.19
CA THR A 187 -9.47 -17.94 -33.31
C THR A 187 -10.82 -18.18 -33.98
N HIS A 188 -10.80 -18.76 -35.19
CA HIS A 188 -12.02 -19.19 -35.90
C HIS A 188 -12.85 -20.23 -35.12
N LEU A 189 -12.26 -20.88 -34.10
CA LEU A 189 -12.93 -21.82 -33.20
C LEU A 189 -13.50 -21.13 -31.94
N GLY A 190 -13.40 -19.80 -31.84
CA GLY A 190 -13.88 -19.02 -30.69
C GLY A 190 -12.97 -19.06 -29.46
N GLN A 191 -11.78 -19.64 -29.56
CA GLN A 191 -10.81 -19.66 -28.45
C GLN A 191 -10.05 -18.33 -28.35
N SER A 192 -9.90 -17.82 -27.13
CA SER A 192 -9.06 -16.66 -26.83
C SER A 192 -7.61 -17.07 -26.58
N LEU A 193 -6.68 -16.43 -27.30
CA LEU A 193 -5.24 -16.63 -27.17
C LEU A 193 -4.57 -15.29 -26.87
N THR A 194 -3.47 -15.29 -26.13
CA THR A 194 -2.68 -14.09 -25.84
C THR A 194 -1.27 -14.23 -26.39
N SER A 195 -0.73 -13.19 -27.01
CA SER A 195 0.64 -13.16 -27.53
C SER A 195 1.25 -11.77 -27.38
N THR A 196 2.54 -11.72 -27.05
CA THR A 196 3.31 -10.48 -26.90
C THR A 196 3.64 -9.80 -28.24
N PHE A 197 3.46 -10.52 -29.35
CA PHE A 197 3.66 -9.98 -30.70
C PHE A 197 2.34 -9.86 -31.44
N ARG A 198 2.23 -8.82 -32.27
CA ARG A 198 1.11 -8.68 -33.19
C ARG A 198 1.17 -9.77 -34.26
N ARG A 199 0.14 -10.59 -34.38
CA ARG A 199 0.00 -11.66 -35.37
C ARG A 199 -1.22 -11.44 -36.25
N THR A 200 -1.03 -11.45 -37.56
CA THR A 200 -2.13 -11.44 -38.53
C THR A 200 -2.70 -12.84 -38.80
N HIS A 201 -1.94 -13.89 -38.44
CA HIS A 201 -2.32 -15.29 -38.62
C HIS A 201 -1.89 -16.13 -37.42
N TYR A 202 -2.69 -17.14 -37.08
CA TYR A 202 -2.33 -18.18 -36.10
C TYR A 202 -2.58 -19.55 -36.75
N ASP A 203 -1.53 -20.38 -36.82
CA ASP A 203 -1.55 -21.69 -37.49
C ASP A 203 -2.12 -21.70 -38.93
N GLY A 204 -1.83 -20.63 -39.69
CA GLY A 204 -2.30 -20.49 -41.07
C GLY A 204 -3.74 -20.01 -41.22
N PHE A 205 -4.45 -19.75 -40.12
CA PHE A 205 -5.78 -19.17 -40.14
C PHE A 205 -5.74 -17.67 -39.84
N PRO A 206 -6.59 -16.87 -40.51
CA PRO A 206 -6.72 -15.45 -40.21
C PRO A 206 -7.32 -15.27 -38.81
N VAL A 207 -6.80 -14.30 -38.07
CA VAL A 207 -7.37 -13.91 -36.78
C VAL A 207 -8.61 -13.06 -37.03
N THR A 208 -9.71 -13.37 -36.34
CA THR A 208 -11.00 -12.71 -36.61
C THR A 208 -11.30 -11.54 -35.68
N ASP A 209 -10.59 -11.43 -34.55
CA ASP A 209 -10.82 -10.42 -33.52
C ASP A 209 -9.48 -10.17 -32.81
N GLU A 210 -8.89 -8.99 -33.01
CA GLU A 210 -7.66 -8.54 -32.34
C GLU A 210 -8.02 -7.53 -31.25
N THR A 211 -7.60 -7.76 -30.01
CA THR A 211 -7.77 -6.83 -28.89
C THR A 211 -6.42 -6.53 -28.27
N PRO A 212 -5.88 -5.30 -28.39
CA PRO A 212 -4.65 -4.94 -27.71
C PRO A 212 -4.83 -4.97 -26.18
N LEU A 213 -3.82 -5.48 -25.48
CA LEU A 213 -3.75 -5.49 -24.02
C LEU A 213 -2.65 -4.53 -23.57
N TYR A 214 -3.03 -3.61 -22.69
CA TYR A 214 -2.14 -2.62 -22.09
C TYR A 214 -1.94 -2.94 -20.61
N ALA A 215 -0.76 -2.64 -20.07
CA ALA A 215 -0.56 -2.70 -18.63
C ALA A 215 -1.44 -1.61 -17.97
N ARG A 216 -2.29 -1.97 -17.00
CA ARG A 216 -3.07 -1.00 -16.20
C ARG A 216 -2.60 -1.01 -14.74
N PRO A 217 -2.73 0.13 -14.02
CA PRO A 217 -3.24 1.42 -14.52
C PRO A 217 -2.10 2.33 -14.99
N ALA A 218 -2.17 2.74 -16.26
CA ALA A 218 -1.28 3.75 -16.82
C ALA A 218 -1.51 5.10 -16.12
N THR A 219 -0.43 5.72 -15.64
CA THR A 219 -0.42 7.14 -15.24
C THR A 219 -0.77 7.97 -16.48
N PRO A 220 -1.73 8.93 -16.41
CA PRO A 220 -2.04 9.75 -17.58
C PRO A 220 -0.81 10.55 -18.01
N THR A 221 -0.28 10.29 -19.20
CA THR A 221 0.86 11.03 -19.78
C THR A 221 0.45 12.38 -20.40
N ASN A 222 -0.86 12.67 -20.47
CA ASN A 222 -1.38 13.94 -20.96
C ASN A 222 -1.67 14.90 -19.79
N PRO A 223 -0.95 16.03 -19.66
CA PRO A 223 -1.20 17.02 -18.60
C PRO A 223 -2.62 17.59 -18.61
N GLU A 224 -3.30 17.67 -19.76
CA GLU A 224 -4.70 18.13 -19.82
C GLU A 224 -5.66 17.19 -19.08
N ARG A 225 -5.42 15.87 -19.12
CA ARG A 225 -6.21 14.88 -18.36
C ARG A 225 -5.91 14.89 -16.87
N LEU A 226 -4.75 15.39 -16.47
CA LEU A 226 -4.38 15.53 -15.07
C LEU A 226 -4.99 16.80 -14.45
N VAL A 227 -5.23 17.84 -15.25
CA VAL A 227 -6.09 18.97 -14.86
C VAL A 227 -7.53 18.50 -14.64
N GLU A 228 -8.05 17.61 -15.50
CA GLU A 228 -9.36 16.97 -15.27
C GLU A 228 -9.39 16.11 -13.99
N ALA A 229 -8.24 15.59 -13.54
CA ALA A 229 -8.11 14.86 -12.27
C ALA A 229 -8.08 15.76 -11.02
N GLY A 230 -8.20 17.09 -11.19
CA GLY A 230 -8.32 18.05 -10.08
C GLY A 230 -7.00 18.67 -9.63
N PHE A 231 -5.90 18.49 -10.37
CA PHE A 231 -4.67 19.23 -10.14
C PHE A 231 -4.83 20.71 -10.55
N ARG A 232 -4.38 21.60 -9.67
CA ARG A 232 -4.35 23.04 -9.85
C ARG A 232 -2.96 23.50 -10.29
N PRO A 233 -2.84 24.59 -11.06
CA PRO A 233 -1.55 25.19 -11.40
C PRO A 233 -0.73 25.55 -10.16
N MET A 234 0.59 25.40 -10.21
CA MET A 234 1.48 25.80 -9.10
C MET A 234 1.36 27.28 -8.73
N SER A 235 0.99 28.15 -9.68
CA SER A 235 0.74 29.58 -9.42
C SER A 235 -0.44 29.86 -8.50
N GLU A 236 -1.37 28.90 -8.35
CA GLU A 236 -2.53 29.01 -7.45
C GLU A 236 -2.25 28.49 -6.03
N TRP A 237 -1.05 27.98 -5.77
CA TRP A 237 -0.71 27.50 -4.43
C TRP A 237 -0.54 28.66 -3.45
N ASP A 238 -1.52 28.82 -2.55
CA ASP A 238 -1.52 29.83 -1.48
C ASP A 238 -1.37 29.23 -0.08
N SER A 239 -1.53 27.91 0.04
CA SER A 239 -1.72 27.19 1.31
C SER A 239 -0.42 26.60 1.84
N ARG A 240 0.54 27.49 2.08
CA ARG A 240 1.90 27.17 2.54
C ARG A 240 1.87 26.32 3.83
N ASP A 241 2.88 25.45 4.02
CA ASP A 241 3.04 24.43 5.10
C ASP A 241 2.25 23.13 4.96
N ARG A 242 1.36 22.99 3.98
CA ARG A 242 0.59 21.75 3.85
C ARG A 242 1.28 20.76 2.94
N THR A 243 1.25 19.49 3.34
CA THR A 243 1.59 18.38 2.45
C THR A 243 0.50 18.24 1.40
N VAL A 244 0.91 18.08 0.14
CA VAL A 244 0.03 17.95 -1.02
C VAL A 244 0.47 16.81 -1.92
N LEU A 245 -0.42 16.42 -2.82
CA LEU A 245 0.01 15.67 -3.99
C LEU A 245 0.53 16.67 -5.02
N LEU A 246 1.75 16.42 -5.52
CA LEU A 246 2.37 17.16 -6.61
C LEU A 246 2.28 16.34 -7.88
N LEU A 247 1.99 17.04 -8.98
CA LEU A 247 2.26 16.56 -10.33
C LEU A 247 3.61 17.13 -10.75
N VAL A 248 4.58 16.26 -10.99
CA VAL A 248 5.96 16.63 -11.32
C VAL A 248 6.25 16.27 -12.77
N ASP A 249 6.78 17.24 -13.50
CA ASP A 249 7.36 17.07 -14.84
C ASP A 249 8.83 16.73 -14.68
N TYR A 250 9.19 15.56 -15.17
CA TYR A 250 10.52 15.00 -15.07
C TYR A 250 11.34 15.21 -16.35
N SER A 251 10.85 15.93 -17.37
CA SER A 251 11.49 16.05 -18.69
C SER A 251 12.92 16.62 -18.72
N ASP A 252 13.44 17.11 -17.59
CA ASP A 252 14.83 17.53 -17.41
C ASP A 252 15.83 16.36 -17.32
N GLY A 253 15.36 15.11 -17.22
CA GLY A 253 16.21 13.92 -17.16
C GLY A 253 16.70 13.57 -15.75
N CYS A 254 16.29 14.34 -14.74
CA CYS A 254 16.60 14.14 -13.33
C CYS A 254 15.55 13.22 -12.67
N HIS A 255 15.37 12.04 -13.25
CA HIS A 255 14.25 11.17 -12.91
C HIS A 255 14.53 10.34 -11.65
N ALA A 256 13.65 10.43 -10.65
CA ALA A 256 13.49 9.31 -9.73
C ALA A 256 12.77 8.15 -10.44
N LEU A 257 11.82 8.46 -11.34
CA LEU A 257 10.95 7.51 -12.02
C LEU A 257 11.38 7.39 -13.49
N ASP A 258 12.22 6.39 -13.81
CA ASP A 258 12.83 6.18 -15.14
C ASP A 258 11.83 5.97 -16.30
N ASP A 259 10.53 5.80 -16.01
CA ASP A 259 9.50 5.39 -16.96
C ASP A 259 8.38 6.41 -17.22
N ALA A 260 8.41 7.59 -16.57
CA ALA A 260 7.33 8.57 -16.69
C ALA A 260 7.83 10.00 -16.88
N GLN A 261 7.33 10.68 -17.92
CA GLN A 261 7.54 12.13 -18.09
C GLN A 261 6.81 12.94 -17.00
N PHE A 262 5.62 12.47 -16.60
CA PHE A 262 4.83 13.09 -15.54
C PHE A 262 4.46 12.04 -14.51
N ALA A 263 4.62 12.36 -13.23
CA ALA A 263 4.14 11.48 -12.17
C ALA A 263 3.63 12.25 -10.96
N ILE A 264 2.81 11.56 -10.17
CA ILE A 264 2.22 12.08 -8.94
C ILE A 264 3.10 11.65 -7.77
N THR A 265 3.44 12.59 -6.91
CA THR A 265 4.20 12.34 -5.67
C THR A 265 3.64 13.15 -4.50
N ILE A 266 4.15 12.92 -3.30
CA ILE A 266 3.84 13.68 -2.09
C ILE A 266 4.94 14.72 -1.89
N GLY A 267 4.55 15.99 -1.76
CA GLY A 267 5.49 17.10 -1.56
C GLY A 267 5.05 18.11 -0.52
N HIS A 268 6.02 18.91 -0.09
CA HIS A 268 5.87 19.98 0.90
C HIS A 268 6.78 21.16 0.52
N ASN A 269 6.35 22.38 0.88
CA ASN A 269 7.15 23.59 0.73
C ASN A 269 7.05 24.42 2.01
N ASN A 270 8.22 24.69 2.61
CA ASN A 270 8.38 25.42 3.87
C ASN A 270 9.03 26.81 3.70
N ASP A 271 9.15 27.33 2.47
CA ASP A 271 9.97 28.52 2.16
C ASP A 271 9.50 29.80 2.86
N HIS A 272 8.26 29.83 3.32
CA HIS A 272 7.66 30.98 4.00
C HIS A 272 7.94 31.03 5.51
N ASN A 273 8.42 29.94 6.09
CA ASN A 273 8.77 29.87 7.51
C ASN A 273 10.27 30.03 7.77
N VAL A 274 11.05 30.17 6.70
CA VAL A 274 12.50 30.33 6.75
C VAL A 274 12.88 31.72 6.20
N GLY A 275 14.10 32.17 6.46
CA GLY A 275 14.57 33.46 5.92
C GLY A 275 14.57 33.49 4.38
N GLU A 276 14.61 34.69 3.78
CA GLU A 276 14.62 34.85 2.30
C GLU A 276 15.73 34.04 1.59
N ASP A 277 16.85 33.77 2.30
CA ASP A 277 18.00 33.01 1.78
C ASP A 277 17.99 31.52 2.17
N GLU A 278 16.99 31.07 2.95
CA GLU A 278 16.89 29.70 3.48
C GLU A 278 15.83 28.85 2.76
N GLY A 279 15.03 29.46 1.88
CA GLY A 279 14.04 28.77 1.06
C GLY A 279 14.70 27.77 0.12
N LYS A 280 14.20 26.54 0.11
CA LYS A 280 14.70 25.43 -0.72
C LYS A 280 13.76 25.08 -1.87
N GLY A 281 12.57 25.67 -1.92
CA GLY A 281 11.55 25.30 -2.89
C GLY A 281 10.70 24.13 -2.38
N TRP A 282 10.17 23.38 -3.35
CA TRP A 282 9.43 22.16 -3.08
C TRP A 282 10.38 21.01 -2.78
N GLU A 283 10.14 20.34 -1.66
CA GLU A 283 10.78 19.08 -1.30
C GLU A 283 9.74 17.96 -1.41
N PHE A 284 10.08 16.87 -2.11
CA PHE A 284 9.19 15.73 -2.31
C PHE A 284 9.97 14.43 -2.35
N ALA A 285 9.28 13.31 -2.13
CA ALA A 285 9.89 11.99 -2.21
C ALA A 285 9.86 11.46 -3.65
N GLY A 286 10.89 10.72 -4.04
CA GLY A 286 10.93 9.94 -5.27
C GLY A 286 11.19 8.47 -4.98
N TRP A 287 10.90 7.60 -5.95
CA TRP A 287 11.23 6.18 -5.88
C TRP A 287 12.18 5.84 -7.02
N CYS A 288 13.43 5.49 -6.73
CA CYS A 288 14.42 5.11 -7.73
C CYS A 288 14.27 3.63 -8.08
N TRP A 289 13.61 3.31 -9.20
CA TRP A 289 13.40 1.93 -9.65
C TRP A 289 14.71 1.18 -9.93
N SER A 290 15.70 1.85 -10.50
CA SER A 290 17.01 1.26 -10.82
C SER A 290 17.74 0.69 -9.60
N HIS A 291 17.46 1.22 -8.40
CA HIS A 291 18.13 0.84 -7.16
C HIS A 291 17.16 0.46 -6.02
N ASP A 292 15.87 0.32 -6.32
CA ASP A 292 14.80 -0.12 -5.40
C ASP A 292 14.78 0.61 -4.04
N HIS A 293 14.90 1.94 -4.03
CA HIS A 293 14.88 2.74 -2.79
C HIS A 293 14.24 4.13 -2.93
N TYR A 294 13.80 4.68 -1.81
CA TYR A 294 13.32 6.05 -1.71
C TYR A 294 14.47 7.06 -1.80
N VAL A 295 14.31 8.06 -2.65
CA VAL A 295 15.25 9.17 -2.84
C VAL A 295 14.56 10.51 -2.59
N GLN A 296 15.35 11.56 -2.40
CA GLN A 296 14.83 12.92 -2.57
C GLN A 296 14.41 13.08 -4.03
N GLY A 297 13.18 13.52 -4.25
CA GLY A 297 12.64 13.73 -5.58
C GLY A 297 13.32 14.93 -6.25
N GLU A 298 13.68 14.74 -7.51
CA GLU A 298 14.09 15.80 -8.44
C GLU A 298 12.97 16.03 -9.47
N GLY A 299 13.06 17.06 -10.31
CA GLY A 299 12.03 17.43 -11.30
C GLY A 299 11.27 18.72 -10.98
N MET A 300 10.43 19.17 -11.91
CA MET A 300 9.71 20.44 -11.83
C MET A 300 8.24 20.21 -11.44
N PRO A 301 7.79 20.65 -10.24
CA PRO A 301 6.37 20.65 -9.91
C PRO A 301 5.59 21.54 -10.91
N VAL A 302 4.60 20.96 -11.58
CA VAL A 302 3.75 21.65 -12.57
C VAL A 302 2.29 21.76 -12.14
N GLY A 303 1.86 20.97 -11.17
CA GLY A 303 0.55 21.10 -10.55
C GLY A 303 0.50 20.53 -9.13
N TRP A 304 -0.54 20.87 -8.39
CA TRP A 304 -0.77 20.39 -7.03
C TRP A 304 -2.24 20.08 -6.79
N MET A 305 -2.52 19.20 -5.82
CA MET A 305 -3.87 19.05 -5.28
C MET A 305 -3.81 18.78 -3.77
N PRO A 306 -4.83 19.21 -3.00
CA PRO A 306 -4.94 18.83 -1.59
C PRO A 306 -4.87 17.30 -1.45
N LEU A 307 -4.24 16.81 -0.39
CA LEU A 307 -4.35 15.40 -0.03
C LEU A 307 -5.84 15.04 0.10
N PRO A 308 -6.34 14.01 -0.61
CA PRO A 308 -7.72 13.55 -0.50
C PRO A 308 -8.12 13.36 0.96
N HIS A 309 -9.35 13.72 1.35
CA HIS A 309 -9.78 13.72 2.76
C HIS A 309 -9.48 12.43 3.52
N HIS A 310 -9.57 11.25 2.91
CA HIS A 310 -9.23 9.98 3.58
C HIS A 310 -7.73 9.82 3.87
N LEU A 311 -6.86 10.39 3.02
CA LEU A 311 -5.42 10.49 3.29
C LEU A 311 -5.15 11.64 4.24
N ALA A 312 -5.78 12.79 4.01
CA ALA A 312 -5.63 13.95 4.86
C ALA A 312 -6.14 13.68 6.28
N GLU A 313 -7.16 12.86 6.52
CA GLU A 313 -7.63 12.45 7.85
C GLU A 313 -6.60 11.57 8.57
N ALA A 314 -5.87 10.75 7.83
CA ALA A 314 -4.72 10.01 8.38
C ALA A 314 -3.57 10.94 8.80
N PHE A 315 -3.51 12.16 8.24
CA PHE A 315 -2.50 13.19 8.54
C PHE A 315 -3.05 14.41 9.30
N ALA A 316 -4.37 14.52 9.46
CA ALA A 316 -5.02 15.66 10.05
C ALA A 316 -4.82 15.50 11.55
N ALA A 317 -4.05 16.43 12.11
CA ALA A 317 -3.98 16.55 13.55
C ALA A 317 -5.43 16.66 14.08
N PRO A 318 -5.80 15.90 15.13
CA PRO A 318 -7.13 15.96 15.69
C PRO A 318 -7.50 17.39 16.06
N SER A 319 -8.81 17.64 16.12
CA SER A 319 -9.45 18.84 16.66
C SER A 319 -8.66 19.43 17.83
N GLU A 320 -8.47 20.75 17.83
CA GLU A 320 -7.56 21.49 18.73
C GLU A 320 -7.35 20.87 20.13
N CYS A 321 -6.08 20.64 20.49
CA CYS A 321 -5.72 20.16 21.82
C CYS A 321 -5.78 21.33 22.80
N ALA A 322 -6.84 21.40 23.62
CA ALA A 322 -6.99 22.45 24.63
C ALA A 322 -5.81 22.55 25.62
N SER A 323 -5.06 21.45 25.80
CA SER A 323 -3.89 21.38 26.68
C SER A 323 -2.58 21.78 26.00
N ALA A 324 -2.56 21.93 24.67
CA ALA A 324 -1.35 22.27 23.93
C ALA A 324 -1.20 23.79 23.83
N PRO A 325 0.01 24.37 24.05
CA PRO A 325 0.22 25.82 23.98
C PRO A 325 -0.16 26.46 22.64
N ASN A 326 -0.10 25.69 21.55
CA ASN A 326 -0.43 26.10 20.20
C ASN A 326 -1.79 25.56 19.71
N GLY A 327 -2.57 24.94 20.59
CA GLY A 327 -3.84 24.30 20.25
C GLY A 327 -3.73 23.09 19.32
N ARG A 328 -2.54 22.57 19.02
CA ARG A 328 -2.37 21.41 18.13
C ARG A 328 -1.97 20.16 18.92
N HIS A 329 -2.59 19.03 18.61
CA HIS A 329 -2.12 17.75 19.11
C HIS A 329 -0.73 17.46 18.54
N GLN A 330 0.26 17.20 19.40
CA GLN A 330 1.58 16.74 18.99
C GLN A 330 1.67 15.25 19.24
N VAL A 331 2.01 14.49 18.20
CA VAL A 331 2.30 13.07 18.33
C VAL A 331 3.60 12.94 19.10
N ASP A 332 3.51 12.28 20.24
CA ASP A 332 4.66 11.94 21.05
C ASP A 332 5.48 10.86 20.34
N THR A 333 6.55 11.26 19.65
CA THR A 333 7.51 10.34 19.03
C THR A 333 8.45 9.70 20.05
N SER A 334 8.42 10.12 21.31
CA SER A 334 9.23 9.57 22.42
C SER A 334 8.59 8.35 23.13
N MET A 335 7.46 7.83 22.62
CA MET A 335 6.74 6.64 23.13
C MET A 335 6.22 6.73 24.58
N GLU A 336 6.12 7.92 25.17
CA GLU A 336 5.74 8.13 26.58
C GLU A 336 4.22 7.96 26.79
N SER A 337 3.43 8.39 25.80
CA SER A 337 1.96 8.51 25.87
C SER A 337 1.18 7.26 25.44
N GLY A 338 1.84 6.19 24.98
CA GLY A 338 1.20 5.06 24.29
C GLY A 338 1.08 5.29 22.77
N PRO A 339 0.94 4.23 21.96
CA PRO A 339 0.97 4.34 20.50
C PRO A 339 -0.21 5.20 20.03
N ASN A 340 0.13 6.31 19.34
CA ASN A 340 -0.81 7.27 18.76
C ASN A 340 -1.66 8.07 19.77
N ASN A 341 -1.11 8.49 20.93
CA ASN A 341 -1.77 9.47 21.79
C ASN A 341 -1.09 10.86 21.67
N CYS A 342 -1.84 11.93 21.94
CA CYS A 342 -1.31 13.28 21.95
C CYS A 342 -0.49 13.60 23.21
N PHE A 343 0.71 14.15 23.05
CA PHE A 343 1.65 14.50 24.12
C PHE A 343 1.05 15.39 25.23
N HIS A 344 0.20 16.35 24.86
CA HIS A 344 -0.31 17.36 25.80
C HIS A 344 -1.56 16.94 26.59
N CYS A 345 -2.36 16.00 26.07
CA CYS A 345 -3.66 15.67 26.65
C CYS A 345 -3.94 14.17 26.75
N GLU A 346 -3.00 13.35 26.32
CA GLU A 346 -3.08 11.88 26.30
C GLU A 346 -4.26 11.30 25.52
N ALA A 347 -5.02 12.13 24.80
CA ALA A 347 -6.15 11.68 24.01
C ALA A 347 -5.65 10.78 22.85
N PRO A 348 -6.33 9.65 22.58
CA PRO A 348 -6.01 8.80 21.45
C PRO A 348 -6.29 9.50 20.13
N MET A 349 -5.28 9.50 19.26
CA MET A 349 -5.37 9.97 17.88
C MET A 349 -6.20 8.95 17.08
N PRO A 350 -7.02 9.39 16.12
CA PRO A 350 -7.79 8.49 15.28
C PRO A 350 -6.87 7.52 14.52
N SER A 351 -6.99 6.23 14.81
CA SER A 351 -6.40 5.17 14.00
C SER A 351 -7.31 4.89 12.81
N SER A 352 -6.75 4.68 11.61
CA SER A 352 -7.46 4.41 10.35
C SER A 352 -8.35 3.15 10.32
N SER A 353 -8.52 2.45 11.45
CA SER A 353 -9.25 1.19 11.60
C SER A 353 -10.54 1.27 12.42
N ALA A 354 -11.04 2.46 12.78
CA ALA A 354 -12.28 2.57 13.53
C ALA A 354 -13.49 2.12 12.68
N PRO A 355 -14.33 1.16 13.14
CA PRO A 355 -15.52 0.74 12.41
C PRO A 355 -16.52 1.90 12.34
N LEU A 356 -16.99 2.20 11.13
CA LEU A 356 -18.11 3.13 10.89
C LEU A 356 -19.30 2.68 11.75
N LYS A 357 -19.66 3.49 12.75
CA LYS A 357 -20.87 3.25 13.56
C LYS A 357 -22.09 3.33 12.64
N GLY A 358 -22.77 2.21 12.45
CA GLY A 358 -24.07 2.16 11.81
C GLY A 358 -25.06 3.05 12.55
N GLY A 359 -25.62 4.03 11.84
CA GLY A 359 -26.74 4.84 12.31
C GLY A 359 -28.01 4.00 12.42
N ALA A 360 -28.74 4.22 13.52
CA ALA A 360 -30.09 3.71 13.72
C ALA A 360 -31.12 4.54 12.94
#